data_AF-A0A840IBX4-F1
#
_entry.id   AF-A0A840IBX4-F1
#
_cell.length_a   1.000
_cell.length_b   1.000
_cell.length_c   1.000
_cell.angle_alpha   90.00
_cell.angle_beta   90.00
_cell.angle_gamma   90.00
#
_symmetry.space_group_name_H-M   'P 1'
#
loop_
_entity.id
_entity.type
_entity.pdbx_description
1 polymer ?
#
loop_
_entity_poly.entity_id
_entity_poly.type
_entity_poly.pdbx_seq_one_letter_code
_entity_poly.pdbx_strand_id
1 'polypeptide(L)' 'MEMGVRVYLPAVRRFLQVDPVEGGSPNDYEYGPEDPVNVNDLSGAIVNP' A
#
# COMPACT_ATOMS: atom_id res chain seq x y z
N MET A 1 10.18 5.65 -2.85
CA MET A 1 9.53 6.08 -4.10
C MET A 1 8.21 6.69 -3.70
N GLU A 2 7.84 7.82 -4.30
CA GLU A 2 6.50 8.36 -4.13
C GLU A 2 5.52 7.50 -4.93
N MET A 3 4.41 7.11 -4.30
CA MET A 3 3.45 6.17 -4.86
C MET A 3 2.06 6.63 -4.44
N GLY A 4 1.51 7.51 -5.28
CA GLY A 4 0.31 8.29 -5.00
C GLY A 4 0.41 9.07 -3.69
N VAL A 5 -0.41 8.73 -2.71
CA VAL A 5 -0.52 9.49 -1.45
C VAL A 5 0.48 9.05 -0.36
N ARG A 6 1.26 8.00 -0.61
CA ARG A 6 2.25 7.46 0.34
C ARG A 6 3.63 7.29 -0.30
N VAL A 7 4.66 7.21 0.54
CA VAL A 7 6.04 6.90 0.16
C VAL A 7 6.29 5.43 0.43
N TYR A 8 6.58 4.68 -0.64
CA TYR A 8 6.94 3.28 -0.58
C TYR A 8 8.45 3.09 -0.46
N LEU A 9 8.90 2.22 0.45
CA LEU A 9 10.29 1.84 0.65
C LEU A 9 10.52 0.39 0.16
N PRO A 10 11.06 0.21 -1.07
CA PRO A 10 11.22 -1.13 -1.67
C PRO A 10 12.11 -2.08 -0.87
N ALA A 11 13.10 -1.53 -0.16
CA ALA A 11 14.06 -2.30 0.62
C ALA A 11 13.39 -3.17 1.70
N VAL A 12 12.25 -2.72 2.23
CA VAL A 12 11.48 -3.44 3.27
C VAL A 12 10.05 -3.76 2.82
N ARG A 13 9.69 -3.41 1.58
CA ARG A 13 8.37 -3.61 0.98
C ARG A 13 7.21 -3.01 1.79
N ARG A 14 7.37 -1.76 2.26
CA ARG A 14 6.36 -1.07 3.06
C ARG A 14 6.19 0.39 2.69
N PHE A 15 5.01 0.93 2.99
CA PHE A 15 4.82 2.37 3.05
C PHE A 15 5.42 2.96 4.33
N LEU A 16 5.82 4.23 4.25
CA LEU A 16 6.35 4.99 5.39
C LEU A 16 5.26 5.79 6.12
N GLN A 17 4.04 5.78 5.59
CA GLN A 17 2.86 6.40 6.17
C GLN A 17 1.75 5.38 6.33
N VAL A 18 0.90 5.60 7.33
CA VAL A 18 -0.35 4.85 7.55
C VAL A 18 -1.27 5.00 6.33
N ASP A 19 -2.01 3.95 6.00
CA ASP A 19 -3.05 3.98 4.97
C ASP A 19 -4.11 5.02 5.34
N PRO A 20 -4.37 6.02 4.48
CA PRO A 20 -5.41 7.01 4.77
C PRO A 20 -6.83 6.42 4.71
N VAL A 21 -7.01 5.20 4.21
CA VAL A 21 -8.30 4.51 4.12
C VAL A 21 -8.37 3.40 5.18
N GLU A 22 -9.29 3.55 6.15
CA GLU A 22 -9.56 2.52 7.14
C GLU A 22 -10.04 1.23 6.45
N GLY A 23 -9.35 0.11 6.71
CA GLY A 23 -9.63 -1.17 6.05
C GLY A 23 -9.23 -1.25 4.58
N GLY A 24 -8.54 -0.23 4.05
CA GLY A 24 -8.04 -0.22 2.67
C GLY A 24 -7.04 -1.35 2.42
N SER A 25 -6.00 -1.41 3.25
CA SER A 25 -4.98 -2.47 3.24
C SER A 25 -5.14 -3.44 4.42
N PRO A 26 -4.64 -4.69 4.34
CA PRO A 26 -4.67 -5.63 5.48
C PRO A 26 -3.90 -5.11 6.70
N ASN A 27 -2.91 -4.26 6.47
CA ASN A 27 -2.18 -3.51 7.46
C ASN A 27 -1.87 -2.10 6.94
N ASP A 28 -1.86 -1.11 7.84
CA ASP A 28 -1.62 0.31 7.58
C ASP A 28 -0.37 0.63 6.73
N TYR A 29 0.62 -0.25 6.68
CA TYR A 29 1.90 -0.02 5.99
C TYR A 29 2.16 -0.95 4.80
N GLU A 30 1.19 -1.78 4.44
CA GLU A 30 1.39 -2.83 3.43
C GLU A 30 1.15 -2.33 2.01
N TYR A 31 1.89 -2.90 1.06
CA TYR A 31 1.69 -2.67 -0.36
C TYR A 31 0.57 -3.59 -0.88
N GLY A 32 -0.66 -3.27 -0.51
CA GLY A 32 -1.85 -4.03 -0.89
C GLY A 32 -2.01 -5.38 -0.16
N PRO A 33 -2.98 -6.21 -0.61
CA PRO A 33 -3.21 -7.56 -0.09
C PRO A 33 -2.07 -8.53 -0.43
N GLU A 34 -2.03 -9.68 0.24
CA GLU A 34 -1.01 -10.75 0.10
C GLU A 34 -0.97 -11.45 -1.29
N ASP A 35 -1.42 -10.78 -2.36
CA ASP A 35 -1.29 -11.22 -3.75
C ASP A 35 -0.53 -10.17 -4.59
N PRO A 36 0.80 -10.08 -4.43
CA PRO A 36 1.63 -9.11 -5.17
C PRO A 36 1.77 -9.44 -6.66
N VAL A 37 1.23 -10.57 -7.14
CA VAL A 37 1.25 -10.94 -8.56
C VAL A 37 0.06 -10.31 -9.27
N ASN A 38 -1.11 -10.35 -8.64
CA ASN A 38 -2.35 -9.85 -9.24
C ASN A 38 -2.74 -8.45 -8.74
N VAL A 39 -2.18 -7.99 -7.62
CA VAL A 39 -2.56 -6.71 -6.99
C VAL A 39 -1.35 -5.78 -6.86
N ASN A 40 -1.54 -4.52 -7.23
CA ASN A 40 -0.54 -3.46 -7.14
C ASN A 40 -1.16 -2.19 -6.54
N ASP A 41 -0.64 -1.71 -5.40
CA ASP A 41 -1.07 -0.44 -4.79
C ASP A 41 -0.30 0.77 -5.34
N LEU A 42 -0.53 1.10 -6.61
CA LEU A 42 0.16 2.23 -7.24
C LEU A 42 -0.34 3.61 -6.76
N SER A 43 -1.53 3.67 -6.15
CA SER A 43 -2.09 4.91 -5.58
C SER A 43 -1.66 5.16 -4.14
N GLY A 44 -1.08 4.16 -3.47
CA GLY A 44 -0.78 4.23 -2.05
C GLY A 44 -2.04 4.40 -1.20
N ALA A 45 -3.17 3.86 -1.65
CA ALA A 45 -4.45 3.93 -0.96
C ALA A 45 -5.38 2.87 -1.55
N ILE A 46 -4.94 1.61 -1.58
CA ILE A 46 -5.76 0.54 -2.12
C ILE A 46 -7.11 0.53 -1.39
N VAL A 47 -8.18 0.57 -2.18
CA VAL A 47 -9.54 0.34 -1.70
C VAL A 47 -9.87 -1.05 -2.20
N ASN A 48 -9.96 -2.04 -1.32
CA ASN A 48 -10.51 -3.34 -1.69
C ASN A 48 -11.90 -3.09 -2.33
N PRO A 49 -12.14 -3.48 -3.59
CA PRO A 49 -13.49 -3.49 -4.14
C PRO A 49 -14.37 -4.53 -3.43
#